data_AF-A0A226EMG2-F1
#
_entry.id   AF-A0A226EMG2-F1
#
_cell.length_a   1.000
_cell.length_b   1.000
_cell.length_c   1.000
_cell.angle_alpha   90.00
_cell.angle_beta   90.00
_cell.angle_gamma   90.00
#
_symmetry.space_group_name_H-M   'P 1'
#
loop_
_entity.id
_entity.type
_entity.pdbx_description
1 polymer ?
#
loop_
_entity_poly.entity_id
_entity_poly.type
_entity_poly.pdbx_seq_one_letter_code
_entity_poly.pdbx_strand_id
1 'polypeptide(L)'
;MFLCDDRLKLDISTVAAGGGSKLFFRSGMFIVGPESAGAQPGPVCYDKGGSELTITDANLVLGRILPEFFPKIFGPNNNMPLNKDKTLELFNKLTDEINRFLEAQNDAKRMTVHEVAMGYVRVANETMCRPIRAITQGKGYDTSVHMLACFGGAGGQHACAIASSLGISSVFVPKYAGILSAVGIFLADVVYEAQEPVGKVYRKETISYFDAKFADLEKHCTEHLTKSMKFFKVEIERFLHLRYDGTDCALMCLPKDTTNSETTSKYGDFISSFVERYSKEFGFTIQGRDIIVDDIRVRAVGLTDKDSGQDLEIADSKIPDCKIKCDVYFDAVGLVESPVYLLSELKSDHSIQGPAIIMDSLSTILIEPAAIAEITKKGDILVRLESSLGRRVKIGTELDTIQLSIFSHRFMRFVFTIFFYS
;
A
#
# COMPACT_ATOMS: atom_id res chain seq x y z
N MET A 1 3.17 -1.55 -2.54
CA MET A 1 1.81 -2.06 -2.27
C MET A 1 1.88 -3.58 -2.25
N PHE A 2 1.12 -4.23 -1.36
CA PHE A 2 1.02 -5.69 -1.29
C PHE A 2 -0.39 -6.10 -1.74
N LEU A 3 -0.48 -7.02 -2.70
CA LEU A 3 -1.67 -7.84 -2.89
C LEU A 3 -1.29 -9.24 -2.42
N CYS A 4 -1.93 -9.71 -1.36
CA CYS A 4 -1.77 -11.07 -0.88
C CYS A 4 -2.52 -11.99 -1.85
N ASP A 5 -1.78 -12.58 -2.77
CA ASP A 5 -2.25 -13.53 -3.78
C ASP A 5 -1.43 -14.81 -3.60
N ASP A 6 -1.95 -15.96 -4.01
CA ASP A 6 -1.31 -17.29 -3.89
C ASP A 6 -0.07 -17.43 -4.81
N ARG A 7 0.57 -16.33 -5.21
CA ARG A 7 1.84 -16.28 -5.92
C ARG A 7 2.96 -16.18 -4.89
N LEU A 8 3.80 -17.20 -4.79
CA LEU A 8 4.91 -17.21 -3.82
C LEU A 8 6.14 -16.39 -4.26
N LYS A 9 5.96 -15.42 -5.17
CA LYS A 9 6.88 -14.30 -5.40
C LYS A 9 6.11 -13.00 -5.16
N LEU A 10 6.62 -12.19 -4.25
CA LEU A 10 6.04 -10.89 -3.92
C LEU A 10 6.13 -9.97 -5.15
N ASP A 11 4.98 -9.66 -5.74
CA ASP A 11 4.86 -8.70 -6.82
C ASP A 11 4.75 -7.28 -6.25
N ILE A 12 5.88 -6.59 -6.22
CA ILE A 12 5.97 -5.23 -5.67
C ILE A 12 6.00 -4.25 -6.83
N SER A 13 4.91 -3.50 -6.95
CA SER A 13 4.90 -2.29 -7.77
C SER A 13 5.19 -1.07 -6.90
N THR A 14 6.19 -0.29 -7.30
CA THR A 14 6.56 0.98 -6.68
C THR A 14 5.92 2.14 -7.41
N VAL A 15 5.54 3.17 -6.65
CA VAL A 15 4.87 4.36 -7.16
C VAL A 15 5.68 5.57 -6.73
N ALA A 16 5.98 6.46 -7.67
CA ALA A 16 6.74 7.69 -7.42
C ALA A 16 5.84 8.79 -6.81
N ALA A 17 5.19 8.50 -5.68
CA ALA A 17 4.41 9.46 -4.92
C ALA A 17 4.55 9.17 -3.42
N GLY A 18 5.17 10.10 -2.69
CA GLY A 18 5.37 10.02 -1.25
C GLY A 18 5.52 11.41 -0.64
N GLY A 19 5.79 11.49 0.68
CA GLY A 19 5.89 12.78 1.38
C GLY A 19 6.93 13.74 0.77
N GLY A 20 8.05 13.21 0.29
CA GLY A 20 9.10 14.01 -0.36
C GLY A 20 8.86 14.32 -1.84
N SER A 21 7.73 13.94 -2.45
CA SER A 21 7.44 14.27 -3.84
C SER A 21 7.31 15.78 -4.02
N LYS A 22 8.05 16.35 -4.96
CA LYS A 22 8.10 17.80 -5.21
C LYS A 22 6.82 18.29 -5.89
N LEU A 23 6.45 19.53 -5.59
CA LEU A 23 5.26 20.20 -6.13
C LEU A 23 5.67 21.19 -7.21
N PHE A 24 5.02 21.10 -8.37
CA PHE A 24 5.21 22.04 -9.47
C PHE A 24 3.87 22.58 -9.97
N PHE A 25 3.88 23.81 -10.45
CA PHE A 25 2.80 24.36 -11.25
C PHE A 25 3.34 24.63 -12.65
N ARG A 26 2.78 24.00 -13.67
CA ARG A 26 3.23 24.16 -15.06
C ARG A 26 2.02 24.24 -15.98
N SER A 27 1.95 25.30 -16.78
CA SER A 27 0.91 25.50 -17.80
C SER A 27 -0.52 25.33 -17.25
N GLY A 28 -0.80 25.83 -16.05
CA GLY A 28 -2.13 25.72 -15.44
C GLY A 28 -2.41 24.40 -14.72
N MET A 29 -1.45 23.48 -14.64
CA MET A 29 -1.62 22.17 -14.00
C MET A 29 -0.79 22.06 -12.71
N PHE A 30 -1.41 21.44 -11.71
CA PHE A 30 -0.76 20.93 -10.50
C PHE A 30 -0.06 19.62 -10.84
N ILE A 31 1.25 19.54 -10.58
CA ILE A 31 2.08 18.35 -10.84
C ILE A 31 2.78 17.94 -9.54
N VAL A 32 2.73 16.65 -9.22
CA VAL A 32 3.39 16.06 -8.06
C VAL A 32 4.39 15.00 -8.51
N GLY A 33 5.67 15.20 -8.19
CA GLY A 33 6.74 14.32 -8.64
C GLY A 33 6.91 14.28 -10.17
N PRO A 34 7.64 13.27 -10.71
CA PRO A 34 8.23 12.14 -9.99
C PRO A 34 9.47 12.52 -9.16
N GLU A 35 10.00 13.73 -9.33
CA GLU A 35 11.15 14.18 -8.55
C GLU A 35 10.84 14.19 -7.05
N SER A 36 11.82 13.76 -6.25
CA SER A 36 11.73 13.77 -4.79
C SER A 36 12.82 14.63 -4.19
N ALA A 37 12.50 15.33 -3.10
CA ALA A 37 13.46 16.04 -2.26
C ALA A 37 14.26 15.10 -1.34
N GLY A 38 13.87 13.82 -1.26
CA GLY A 38 14.49 12.83 -0.37
C GLY A 38 14.39 13.23 1.10
N ALA A 39 15.36 12.81 1.91
CA ALA A 39 15.51 13.25 3.30
C ALA A 39 16.51 14.40 3.47
N GLN A 40 17.43 14.57 2.51
CA GLN A 40 18.42 15.64 2.46
C GLN A 40 18.63 16.07 0.99
N PRO A 41 18.33 17.34 0.64
CA PRO A 41 17.96 18.45 1.53
C PRO A 41 16.54 18.31 2.13
N GLY A 42 15.70 17.42 1.60
CA GLY A 42 14.38 17.14 2.14
C GLY A 42 13.34 18.24 1.88
N PRO A 43 12.10 18.05 2.37
CA PRO A 43 11.05 19.06 2.39
C PRO A 43 11.52 20.43 2.91
N VAL A 44 10.87 21.50 2.47
CA VAL A 44 11.18 22.87 2.92
C VAL A 44 11.05 22.98 4.44
N CYS A 45 10.04 22.33 5.01
CA CYS A 45 9.77 22.31 6.43
C CYS A 45 10.88 21.64 7.25
N TYR A 46 11.79 20.86 6.64
CA TYR A 46 12.95 20.31 7.34
C TYR A 46 14.06 21.35 7.54
N ASP A 47 14.02 22.46 6.80
CA ASP A 47 14.96 23.57 6.90
C ASP A 47 16.44 23.16 6.79
N LYS A 48 16.73 22.16 5.94
CA LYS A 48 18.09 21.64 5.63
C LYS A 48 18.62 22.09 4.27
N GLY A 49 18.15 23.24 3.79
CA GLY A 49 18.53 23.80 2.48
C GLY A 49 17.61 23.39 1.32
N GLY A 50 16.49 22.72 1.59
CA GLY A 50 15.47 22.44 0.57
C GLY A 50 14.75 23.71 0.13
N SER A 51 14.55 23.89 -1.17
CA SER A 51 13.91 25.07 -1.77
C SER A 51 12.60 24.78 -2.51
N GLU A 52 12.31 23.50 -2.77
CA GLU A 52 11.11 23.07 -3.51
C GLU A 52 10.09 22.49 -2.53
N LEU A 53 8.85 22.97 -2.61
CA LEU A 53 7.74 22.46 -1.82
C LEU A 53 7.47 20.98 -2.12
N THR A 54 7.02 20.24 -1.11
CA THR A 54 6.73 18.80 -1.18
C THR A 54 5.35 18.46 -0.62
N ILE A 55 4.93 17.19 -0.72
CA ILE A 55 3.68 16.72 -0.10
C ILE A 55 3.71 16.82 1.43
N THR A 56 4.87 16.61 2.06
CA THR A 56 5.04 16.84 3.51
C THR A 56 4.79 18.31 3.86
N ASP A 57 5.27 19.24 3.04
CA ASP A 57 5.00 20.67 3.21
C ASP A 57 3.50 21.00 3.08
N ALA A 58 2.82 20.40 2.09
CA ALA A 58 1.37 20.53 1.94
C ALA A 58 0.59 20.01 3.16
N ASN A 59 0.94 18.81 3.66
CA ASN A 59 0.29 18.23 4.84
C ASN A 59 0.57 19.05 6.12
N LEU A 60 1.72 19.71 6.23
CA LEU A 60 2.01 20.65 7.32
C LEU A 60 1.15 21.91 7.25
N VAL A 61 0.96 22.48 6.06
CA VAL A 61 0.06 23.64 5.86
C VAL A 61 -1.39 23.29 6.19
N LEU A 62 -1.83 22.09 5.81
CA LEU A 62 -3.20 21.61 6.07
C LEU A 62 -3.46 21.22 7.53
N GLY A 63 -2.48 21.34 8.42
CA GLY A 63 -2.61 20.94 9.83
C GLY A 63 -2.63 19.43 10.07
N ARG A 64 -2.31 18.63 9.03
CA ARG A 64 -2.26 17.16 9.11
C ARG A 64 -0.97 16.64 9.73
N ILE A 65 0.06 17.47 9.79
CA ILE A 65 1.33 17.22 10.48
C ILE A 65 1.47 18.26 11.58
N LEU A 66 1.71 17.79 12.80
CA LEU A 66 1.80 18.62 14.00
C LEU A 66 3.27 18.69 14.48
N PRO A 67 3.97 19.83 14.32
CA PRO A 67 5.38 19.96 14.69
C PRO A 67 5.70 19.60 16.14
N GLU A 68 4.75 19.76 17.05
CA GLU A 68 4.88 19.52 18.49
C GLU A 68 5.11 18.04 18.82
N PHE A 69 4.64 17.14 17.94
CA PHE A 69 4.76 15.68 18.08
C PHE A 69 5.85 15.09 17.18
N PHE A 70 6.58 15.93 16.45
CA PHE A 70 7.71 15.49 15.63
C PHE A 70 9.02 15.62 16.41
N PRO A 71 9.98 14.70 16.20
CA PRO A 71 11.30 14.83 16.81
C PRO A 71 11.99 16.11 16.30
N LYS A 72 12.64 16.83 17.20
CA LYS A 72 13.39 18.05 16.89
C LYS A 72 14.75 17.71 16.25
N ILE A 73 14.73 17.14 15.05
CA ILE A 73 15.91 16.66 14.31
C ILE A 73 16.12 17.42 12.98
N PHE A 74 15.49 18.59 12.86
CA PHE A 74 15.49 19.40 11.65
C PHE A 74 16.38 20.64 11.82
N GLY A 75 16.45 21.45 10.76
CA GLY A 75 17.34 22.60 10.68
C GLY A 75 18.81 22.24 10.42
N PRO A 76 19.67 23.24 10.25
CA PRO A 76 21.09 23.06 9.89
C PRO A 76 21.87 22.20 10.91
N ASN A 77 21.51 22.30 12.19
CA ASN A 77 22.15 21.61 13.30
C ASN A 77 21.39 20.37 13.79
N ASN A 78 20.31 19.95 13.11
CA ASN A 78 19.47 18.81 13.47
C ASN A 78 18.90 18.87 14.90
N ASN A 79 18.46 20.04 15.35
CA ASN A 79 17.93 20.27 16.70
C ASN A 79 16.66 21.14 16.73
N MET A 80 16.07 21.43 15.57
CA MET A 80 14.90 22.30 15.41
C MET A 80 13.63 21.49 15.10
N PRO A 81 12.43 22.03 15.43
CA PRO A 81 11.16 21.48 14.94
C PRO A 81 10.99 21.77 13.44
N LEU A 82 9.89 21.26 12.87
CA LEU A 82 9.50 21.59 11.49
C LEU A 82 9.23 23.10 11.33
N ASN A 83 9.74 23.69 10.26
CA ASN A 83 9.61 25.12 9.97
C ASN A 83 8.31 25.40 9.16
N LYS A 84 7.22 25.63 9.88
CA LYS A 84 5.91 25.95 9.26
C LYS A 84 5.91 27.30 8.56
N ASP A 85 6.57 28.31 9.11
CA ASP A 85 6.57 29.67 8.57
C ASP A 85 7.24 29.75 7.20
N LYS A 86 8.41 29.09 7.04
CA LYS A 86 9.10 29.01 5.75
C LYS A 86 8.27 28.27 4.70
N THR A 87 7.54 27.25 5.13
CA THR A 87 6.63 26.51 4.25
C THR A 87 5.48 27.40 3.79
N LEU A 88 4.86 28.15 4.71
CA LEU A 88 3.79 29.09 4.39
C LEU A 88 4.27 30.22 3.47
N GLU A 89 5.48 30.75 3.66
CA GLU A 89 6.04 31.78 2.78
C GLU A 89 6.09 31.31 1.32
N LEU A 90 6.61 30.11 1.08
CA LEU A 90 6.70 29.54 -0.26
C LEU A 90 5.32 29.16 -0.83
N PHE A 91 4.41 28.66 0.00
CA PHE A 91 3.04 28.39 -0.44
C PHE A 91 2.26 29.66 -0.78
N ASN A 92 2.47 30.77 -0.07
CA ASN A 92 1.88 32.06 -0.43
C ASN A 92 2.37 32.51 -1.81
N LYS A 93 3.68 32.44 -2.07
CA LYS A 93 4.27 32.76 -3.39
C LYS A 93 3.69 31.89 -4.51
N LEU A 94 3.58 30.58 -4.28
CA LEU A 94 2.98 29.64 -5.23
C LEU A 94 1.50 29.92 -5.46
N THR A 95 0.76 30.27 -4.40
CA THR A 95 -0.66 30.62 -4.48
C THR A 95 -0.86 31.90 -5.29
N ASP A 96 0.00 32.91 -5.10
CA ASP A 96 -0.02 34.14 -5.89
C ASP A 96 0.32 33.91 -7.36
N GLU A 97 1.23 32.98 -7.67
CA GLU A 97 1.52 32.54 -9.04
C GLU A 97 0.30 31.88 -9.70
N ILE A 98 -0.34 30.94 -9.00
CA ILE A 98 -1.52 30.23 -9.49
C ILE A 98 -2.68 31.20 -9.71
N ASN A 99 -2.96 32.07 -8.74
CA ASN A 99 -4.04 33.06 -8.85
C ASN A 99 -3.82 34.03 -10.01
N ARG A 100 -2.58 34.49 -10.25
CA ARG A 100 -2.26 35.33 -11.43
C ARG A 100 -2.50 34.59 -12.74
N PHE A 101 -2.18 33.30 -12.81
CA PHE A 101 -2.47 32.49 -14.00
C PHE A 101 -3.98 32.34 -14.23
N LEU A 102 -4.76 32.06 -13.17
CA LEU A 102 -6.22 31.93 -13.25
C LEU A 102 -6.89 33.25 -13.69
N GLU A 103 -6.47 34.38 -13.11
CA GLU A 103 -6.94 35.71 -13.48
C GLU A 103 -6.68 36.00 -14.97
N ALA A 104 -5.52 35.62 -15.49
CA ALA A 104 -5.18 35.79 -16.91
C ALA A 104 -6.05 34.93 -17.86
N GLN A 105 -6.69 33.87 -17.35
CA GLN A 105 -7.60 32.99 -18.10
C GLN A 105 -9.09 33.40 -17.95
N ASN A 106 -9.38 34.57 -17.36
CA ASN A 106 -10.74 35.02 -17.00
C ASN A 106 -11.47 34.07 -16.04
N ASP A 107 -10.75 33.28 -15.24
CA ASP A 107 -11.35 32.54 -14.14
C ASP A 107 -11.45 33.46 -12.91
N ALA A 108 -12.67 33.60 -12.39
CA ALA A 108 -12.97 34.49 -11.27
C ALA A 108 -12.64 33.87 -9.90
N LYS A 109 -12.28 32.58 -9.84
CA LYS A 109 -12.07 31.88 -8.58
C LYS A 109 -10.64 32.01 -8.09
N ARG A 110 -10.41 32.93 -7.16
CA ARG A 110 -9.17 32.95 -6.35
C ARG A 110 -9.13 31.77 -5.38
N MET A 111 -7.97 31.13 -5.31
CA MET A 111 -7.68 30.05 -4.38
C MET A 111 -6.92 30.56 -3.16
N THR A 112 -7.26 29.99 -2.01
CA THR A 112 -6.51 30.15 -0.76
C THR A 112 -5.30 29.20 -0.72
N VAL A 113 -4.34 29.47 0.16
CA VAL A 113 -3.19 28.60 0.42
C VAL A 113 -3.60 27.16 0.77
N HIS A 114 -4.65 27.01 1.59
CA HIS A 114 -5.17 25.70 1.97
C HIS A 114 -5.78 24.95 0.77
N GLU A 115 -6.51 25.64 -0.10
CA GLU A 115 -7.06 25.03 -1.33
C GLU A 115 -5.95 24.61 -2.30
N VAL A 116 -4.89 25.41 -2.45
CA VAL A 116 -3.71 25.06 -3.26
C VAL A 116 -3.01 23.83 -2.69
N ALA A 117 -2.72 23.82 -1.38
CA ALA A 117 -2.10 22.67 -0.71
C ALA A 117 -2.96 21.40 -0.81
N MET A 118 -4.27 21.52 -0.61
CA MET A 118 -5.22 20.41 -0.75
C MET A 118 -5.28 19.92 -2.21
N GLY A 119 -5.20 20.81 -3.20
CA GLY A 119 -5.12 20.45 -4.61
C GLY A 119 -3.93 19.54 -4.92
N TYR A 120 -2.74 19.86 -4.40
CA TYR A 120 -1.57 18.98 -4.53
C TYR A 120 -1.76 17.63 -3.84
N VAL A 121 -2.33 17.61 -2.63
CA VAL A 121 -2.65 16.35 -1.94
C VAL A 121 -3.63 15.50 -2.73
N ARG A 122 -4.63 16.11 -3.38
CA ARG A 122 -5.59 15.39 -4.27
C ARG A 122 -4.88 14.78 -5.47
N VAL A 123 -4.00 15.52 -6.13
CA VAL A 123 -3.20 15.01 -7.26
C VAL A 123 -2.29 13.86 -6.82
N ALA A 124 -1.65 13.97 -5.64
CA ALA A 124 -0.83 12.89 -5.08
C ALA A 124 -1.66 11.64 -4.77
N ASN A 125 -2.83 11.80 -4.15
CA ASN A 125 -3.74 10.70 -3.84
C ASN A 125 -4.21 9.98 -5.11
N GLU A 126 -4.61 10.72 -6.16
CA GLU A 126 -5.00 10.09 -7.42
C GLU A 126 -3.81 9.37 -8.08
N THR A 127 -2.61 9.97 -8.04
CA THR A 127 -1.39 9.33 -8.54
C THR A 127 -1.10 8.02 -7.81
N MET A 128 -1.29 7.97 -6.50
CA MET A 128 -1.18 6.75 -5.70
C MET A 128 -2.29 5.74 -6.01
N CYS A 129 -3.53 6.18 -6.26
CA CYS A 129 -4.66 5.28 -6.57
C CYS A 129 -4.50 4.55 -7.91
N ARG A 130 -3.94 5.20 -8.93
CA ARG A 130 -3.80 4.64 -10.29
C ARG A 130 -3.19 3.24 -10.35
N PRO A 131 -1.97 3.00 -9.81
CA PRO A 131 -1.36 1.67 -9.81
C PRO A 131 -2.14 0.68 -8.95
N ILE A 132 -2.76 1.13 -7.84
CA ILE A 132 -3.62 0.28 -7.01
C ILE A 132 -4.77 -0.29 -7.85
N ARG A 133 -5.52 0.58 -8.55
CA ARG A 133 -6.61 0.13 -9.46
C ARG A 133 -6.07 -0.77 -10.56
N ALA A 134 -4.97 -0.37 -11.22
CA ALA A 134 -4.44 -1.09 -12.37
C ALA A 134 -4.03 -2.53 -12.03
N ILE A 135 -3.38 -2.75 -10.88
CA ILE A 135 -2.89 -4.07 -10.49
C ILE A 135 -4.04 -4.93 -9.97
N THR A 136 -4.93 -4.36 -9.16
CA THR A 136 -6.08 -5.11 -8.62
C THR A 136 -7.06 -5.51 -9.73
N GLN A 137 -7.46 -4.57 -10.59
CA GLN A 137 -8.36 -4.84 -11.72
C GLN A 137 -7.70 -5.65 -12.82
N GLY A 138 -6.38 -5.47 -13.04
CA GLY A 138 -5.61 -6.28 -13.98
C GLY A 138 -5.59 -7.76 -13.61
N LYS A 139 -5.82 -8.08 -12.33
CA LYS A 139 -6.00 -9.46 -11.83
C LYS A 139 -7.46 -9.91 -11.78
N GLY A 140 -8.40 -9.12 -12.32
CA GLY A 140 -9.84 -9.44 -12.34
C GLY A 140 -10.57 -9.17 -11.02
N TYR A 141 -9.94 -8.50 -10.05
CA TYR A 141 -10.56 -8.19 -8.77
C TYR A 141 -11.14 -6.78 -8.73
N ASP A 142 -12.29 -6.63 -8.05
CA ASP A 142 -12.82 -5.32 -7.68
C ASP A 142 -12.02 -4.74 -6.50
N THR A 143 -11.64 -3.47 -6.56
CA THR A 143 -10.97 -2.80 -5.44
C THR A 143 -11.87 -2.66 -4.23
N SER A 144 -13.19 -2.53 -4.42
CA SER A 144 -14.15 -2.25 -3.34
C SER A 144 -14.27 -3.38 -2.30
N VAL A 145 -14.00 -4.62 -2.70
CA VAL A 145 -14.09 -5.80 -1.82
C VAL A 145 -12.84 -6.00 -0.95
N HIS A 146 -11.82 -5.16 -1.12
CA HIS A 146 -10.56 -5.26 -0.39
C HIS A 146 -10.53 -4.29 0.79
N MET A 147 -9.66 -4.60 1.76
CA MET A 147 -9.28 -3.69 2.83
C MET A 147 -7.94 -3.04 2.49
N LEU A 148 -7.80 -1.72 2.69
CA LEU A 148 -6.55 -1.01 2.45
C LEU A 148 -5.64 -1.12 3.68
N ALA A 149 -4.60 -1.95 3.61
CA ALA A 149 -3.55 -1.97 4.63
C ALA A 149 -2.59 -0.78 4.43
N CYS A 150 -2.50 0.10 5.42
CA CYS A 150 -1.73 1.33 5.36
C CYS A 150 -0.58 1.31 6.37
N PHE A 151 0.63 1.63 5.91
CA PHE A 151 1.84 1.68 6.72
C PHE A 151 2.82 2.75 6.21
N GLY A 152 3.90 2.97 6.96
CA GLY A 152 4.86 4.04 6.76
C GLY A 152 4.43 5.36 7.39
N GLY A 153 5.39 6.24 7.71
CA GLY A 153 5.13 7.46 8.48
C GLY A 153 4.13 8.44 7.85
N ALA A 154 4.06 8.47 6.51
CA ALA A 154 3.12 9.33 5.77
C ALA A 154 1.83 8.62 5.35
N GLY A 155 1.75 7.28 5.46
CA GLY A 155 0.62 6.52 4.92
C GLY A 155 -0.72 6.94 5.53
N GLY A 156 -0.76 7.07 6.86
CA GLY A 156 -1.97 7.44 7.60
C GLY A 156 -2.54 8.81 7.23
N GLN A 157 -1.75 9.70 6.62
CA GLN A 157 -2.17 11.04 6.19
C GLN A 157 -3.01 11.00 4.90
N HIS A 158 -2.90 9.92 4.13
CA HIS A 158 -3.53 9.74 2.82
C HIS A 158 -4.53 8.57 2.77
N ALA A 159 -4.52 7.70 3.78
CA ALA A 159 -5.20 6.41 3.74
C ALA A 159 -6.72 6.51 3.50
N CYS A 160 -7.41 7.38 4.23
CA CYS A 160 -8.87 7.58 4.08
C CYS A 160 -9.24 8.08 2.68
N ALA A 161 -8.59 9.14 2.19
CA ALA A 161 -8.81 9.67 0.84
C ALA A 161 -8.50 8.65 -0.27
N ILE A 162 -7.42 7.87 -0.13
CA ILE A 162 -7.07 6.81 -1.10
C ILE A 162 -8.14 5.72 -1.09
N ALA A 163 -8.53 5.22 0.09
CA ALA A 163 -9.58 4.20 0.19
C ALA A 163 -10.92 4.68 -0.39
N SER A 164 -11.35 5.89 -0.06
CA SER A 164 -12.54 6.51 -0.65
C SER A 164 -12.45 6.59 -2.18
N SER A 165 -11.30 7.02 -2.72
CA SER A 165 -11.07 7.13 -4.17
C SER A 165 -11.01 5.77 -4.90
N LEU A 166 -10.78 4.68 -4.17
CA LEU A 166 -10.78 3.30 -4.66
C LEU A 166 -12.11 2.58 -4.43
N GLY A 167 -13.07 3.21 -3.74
CA GLY A 167 -14.32 2.58 -3.33
C GLY A 167 -14.14 1.55 -2.21
N ILE A 168 -13.01 1.58 -1.50
CA ILE A 168 -12.71 0.71 -0.36
C ILE A 168 -13.41 1.27 0.89
N SER A 169 -14.13 0.41 1.61
CA SER A 169 -14.88 0.80 2.81
C SER A 169 -14.08 0.72 4.11
N SER A 170 -12.91 0.08 4.10
CA SER A 170 -12.12 -0.15 5.32
C SER A 170 -10.61 0.02 5.10
N VAL A 171 -9.97 0.70 6.04
CA VAL A 171 -8.52 0.87 6.12
C VAL A 171 -8.02 0.18 7.38
N PHE A 172 -6.97 -0.61 7.26
CA PHE A 172 -6.28 -1.22 8.38
C PHE A 172 -4.92 -0.56 8.57
N VAL A 173 -4.68 0.01 9.75
CA VAL A 173 -3.39 0.59 10.13
C VAL A 173 -2.81 -0.26 11.26
N PRO A 174 -1.76 -1.06 10.98
CA PRO A 174 -1.12 -1.86 12.03
C PRO A 174 -0.54 -0.99 13.14
N LYS A 175 -0.52 -1.48 14.38
CA LYS A 175 0.04 -0.77 15.54
C LYS A 175 1.43 -0.19 15.28
N TYR A 176 2.27 -0.95 14.58
CA TYR A 176 3.64 -0.59 14.24
C TYR A 176 3.79 -0.10 12.79
N ALA A 177 2.75 0.56 12.24
CA ALA A 177 2.70 1.03 10.86
C ALA A 177 3.95 1.81 10.44
N GLY A 178 4.51 2.69 11.29
CA GLY A 178 5.70 3.47 10.97
C GLY A 178 6.97 2.64 10.69
N ILE A 179 7.08 1.43 11.26
CA ILE A 179 8.24 0.53 11.17
C ILE A 179 7.85 -0.88 10.71
N LEU A 180 6.74 -1.02 9.99
CA LEU A 180 6.16 -2.31 9.64
C LEU A 180 7.15 -3.23 8.90
N SER A 181 8.06 -2.67 8.09
CA SER A 181 9.10 -3.44 7.41
C SER A 181 10.08 -4.11 8.38
N ALA A 182 10.47 -3.42 9.47
CA ALA A 182 11.35 -3.99 10.49
C ALA A 182 10.63 -5.07 11.30
N VAL A 183 9.36 -4.84 11.64
CA VAL A 183 8.49 -5.84 12.28
C VAL A 183 8.32 -7.06 11.38
N GLY A 184 8.15 -6.87 10.07
CA GLY A 184 8.05 -7.95 9.09
C GLY A 184 9.32 -8.81 9.04
N ILE A 185 10.51 -8.21 9.12
CA ILE A 185 11.78 -8.96 9.21
C ILE A 185 11.85 -9.75 10.52
N PHE A 186 11.46 -9.14 11.63
CA PHE A 186 11.47 -9.79 12.95
C PHE A 186 10.50 -10.98 13.01
N LEU A 187 9.32 -10.84 12.40
CA LEU A 187 8.27 -11.86 12.33
C LEU A 187 8.42 -12.82 11.15
N ALA A 188 9.44 -12.68 10.29
CA ALA A 188 9.63 -13.60 9.16
C ALA A 188 10.14 -14.95 9.67
N ASP A 189 9.65 -16.04 9.10
CA ASP A 189 10.24 -17.36 9.30
C ASP A 189 11.52 -17.51 8.49
N VAL A 190 12.42 -18.38 8.94
CA VAL A 190 13.66 -18.65 8.20
C VAL A 190 13.33 -19.62 7.08
N VAL A 191 13.48 -19.18 5.84
CA VAL A 191 13.14 -19.97 4.66
C VAL A 191 14.40 -20.32 3.89
N TYR A 192 14.51 -21.60 3.50
CA TYR A 192 15.50 -22.06 2.54
C TYR A 192 14.81 -22.78 1.38
N GLU A 193 15.16 -22.41 0.16
CA GLU A 193 14.59 -22.99 -1.07
C GLU A 193 15.69 -23.58 -1.94
N ALA A 194 15.40 -24.73 -2.53
CA ALA A 194 16.19 -25.31 -3.61
C ALA A 194 15.27 -25.67 -4.78
N GLN A 195 15.79 -25.52 -6.00
CA GLN A 195 15.06 -25.80 -7.23
C GLN A 195 15.95 -26.49 -8.25
N GLU A 196 15.38 -27.37 -9.06
CA GLU A 196 16.05 -28.06 -10.16
C GLU A 196 15.19 -28.07 -11.43
N PRO A 197 15.77 -27.77 -12.61
CA PRO A 197 15.06 -27.90 -13.88
C PRO A 197 14.85 -29.38 -14.24
N VAL A 198 13.69 -29.72 -14.80
CA VAL A 198 13.33 -31.10 -15.16
C VAL A 198 12.96 -31.25 -16.64
N GLY A 199 12.01 -30.46 -17.13
CA GLY A 199 11.52 -30.53 -18.51
C GLY A 199 10.86 -31.87 -18.90
N LYS A 200 10.08 -32.50 -17.99
CA LYS A 200 9.41 -33.79 -18.25
C LYS A 200 7.89 -33.69 -18.18
N VAL A 201 7.21 -34.49 -18.97
CA VAL A 201 5.74 -34.61 -18.94
C VAL A 201 5.31 -35.25 -17.62
N TYR A 202 4.31 -34.68 -16.94
CA TYR A 202 3.73 -35.22 -15.71
C TYR A 202 2.69 -36.30 -16.02
N ARG A 203 3.10 -37.56 -15.95
CA ARG A 203 2.24 -38.75 -16.15
C ARG A 203 2.60 -39.87 -15.17
N LYS A 204 1.74 -40.88 -15.08
CA LYS A 204 1.86 -42.03 -14.16
C LYS A 204 3.25 -42.66 -14.15
N GLU A 205 3.89 -42.80 -15.32
CA GLU A 205 5.21 -43.41 -15.48
C GLU A 205 6.36 -42.55 -14.91
N THR A 206 6.13 -41.25 -14.77
CA THR A 206 7.14 -40.27 -14.34
C THR A 206 6.98 -39.81 -12.89
N ILE A 207 5.89 -40.19 -12.22
CA ILE A 207 5.62 -39.75 -10.83
C ILE A 207 6.74 -40.19 -9.88
N SER A 208 7.20 -41.43 -10.02
CA SER A 208 8.30 -41.95 -9.19
C SER A 208 9.60 -41.15 -9.34
N TYR A 209 9.85 -40.57 -10.52
CA TYR A 209 10.98 -39.68 -10.75
C TYR A 209 10.83 -38.37 -9.98
N PHE A 210 9.64 -37.75 -10.01
CA PHE A 210 9.38 -36.52 -9.25
C PHE A 210 9.41 -36.75 -7.75
N ASP A 211 8.86 -37.87 -7.28
CA ASP A 211 8.87 -38.22 -5.86
C ASP A 211 10.31 -38.41 -5.33
N ALA A 212 11.18 -39.05 -6.11
CA ALA A 212 12.60 -39.18 -5.77
C ALA A 212 13.29 -37.81 -5.72
N LYS A 213 13.02 -36.94 -6.71
CA LYS A 213 13.58 -35.58 -6.76
C LYS A 213 13.12 -34.69 -5.62
N PHE A 214 11.85 -34.78 -5.22
CA PHE A 214 11.36 -34.11 -4.02
C PHE A 214 12.11 -34.59 -2.79
N ALA A 215 12.25 -35.90 -2.58
CA ALA A 215 12.96 -36.45 -1.42
C ALA A 215 14.41 -35.96 -1.32
N ASP A 216 15.13 -35.90 -2.44
CA ASP A 216 16.51 -35.39 -2.51
C ASP A 216 16.58 -33.90 -2.12
N LEU A 217 15.71 -33.07 -2.70
CA LEU A 217 15.65 -31.63 -2.42
C LEU A 217 15.19 -31.33 -0.99
N GLU A 218 14.21 -32.07 -0.47
CA GLU A 218 13.76 -31.96 0.92
C GLU A 218 14.89 -32.22 1.91
N LYS A 219 15.65 -33.28 1.67
CA LYS A 219 16.81 -33.60 2.51
C LYS A 219 17.83 -32.46 2.45
N HIS A 220 18.15 -31.98 1.26
CA HIS A 220 19.07 -30.86 1.08
C HIS A 220 18.61 -29.59 1.81
N CYS A 221 17.35 -29.19 1.63
CA CYS A 221 16.79 -28.00 2.26
C CYS A 221 16.74 -28.11 3.79
N THR A 222 16.32 -29.27 4.30
CA THR A 222 16.21 -29.51 5.75
C THR A 222 17.59 -29.54 6.41
N GLU A 223 18.57 -30.21 5.80
CA GLU A 223 19.96 -30.23 6.30
C GLU A 223 20.57 -28.83 6.27
N HIS A 224 20.34 -28.05 5.22
CA HIS A 224 20.86 -26.69 5.13
C HIS A 224 20.24 -25.79 6.21
N LEU A 225 18.92 -25.85 6.37
CA LEU A 225 18.19 -25.02 7.33
C LEU A 225 18.61 -25.33 8.77
N THR A 226 18.66 -26.62 9.13
CA THR A 226 19.00 -27.08 10.49
C THR A 226 20.47 -26.89 10.87
N LYS A 227 21.37 -26.70 9.92
CA LYS A 227 22.77 -26.33 10.20
C LYS A 227 22.89 -24.92 10.79
N SER A 228 21.99 -24.01 10.42
CA SER A 228 22.08 -22.61 10.83
C SER A 228 21.59 -22.38 12.26
N MET A 229 20.46 -22.99 12.64
CA MET A 229 19.88 -22.86 13.98
C MET A 229 18.87 -23.98 14.27
N LYS A 230 18.48 -24.11 15.54
CA LYS A 230 17.38 -24.99 15.96
C LYS A 230 16.05 -24.29 15.77
N PHE A 231 15.08 -25.01 15.22
CA PHE A 231 13.70 -24.54 15.03
C PHE A 231 12.75 -25.35 15.90
N PHE A 232 11.62 -24.74 16.27
CA PHE A 232 10.55 -25.43 16.98
C PHE A 232 9.87 -26.45 16.07
N LYS A 233 9.64 -26.06 14.82
CA LYS A 233 9.04 -26.89 13.77
C LYS A 233 9.66 -26.52 12.43
N VAL A 234 9.85 -27.51 11.57
CA VAL A 234 10.22 -27.30 10.17
C VAL A 234 9.06 -27.79 9.31
N GLU A 235 8.55 -26.90 8.47
CA GLU A 235 7.52 -27.21 7.49
C GLU A 235 8.14 -27.28 6.09
N ILE A 236 7.61 -28.16 5.25
CA ILE A 236 8.15 -28.44 3.92
C ILE A 236 7.04 -28.24 2.89
N GLU A 237 7.23 -27.26 2.02
CA GLU A 237 6.37 -26.98 0.89
C GLU A 237 7.02 -27.50 -0.40
N ARG A 238 6.22 -28.13 -1.26
CA ARG A 238 6.67 -28.77 -2.50
C ARG A 238 5.94 -28.16 -3.67
N PHE A 239 6.68 -27.73 -4.68
CA PHE A 239 6.11 -27.06 -5.84
C PHE A 239 6.55 -27.72 -7.12
N LEU A 240 5.64 -27.78 -8.08
CA LEU A 240 5.95 -28.03 -9.49
C LEU A 240 5.62 -26.79 -10.30
N HIS A 241 6.53 -26.40 -11.20
CA HIS A 241 6.25 -25.41 -12.22
C HIS A 241 5.67 -26.13 -13.44
N LEU A 242 4.35 -26.02 -13.60
CA LEU A 242 3.57 -26.76 -14.58
C LEU A 242 3.11 -25.86 -15.72
N ARG A 243 3.15 -26.36 -16.95
CA ARG A 243 2.57 -25.71 -18.12
C ARG A 243 2.00 -26.71 -19.09
N TYR A 244 1.11 -26.26 -19.96
CA TYR A 244 0.72 -27.09 -21.11
C TYR A 244 1.84 -27.12 -22.14
N ASP A 245 1.99 -28.26 -22.82
CA ASP A 245 2.91 -28.37 -23.93
C ASP A 245 2.60 -27.35 -25.03
N GLY A 246 3.64 -26.77 -25.62
CA GLY A 246 3.58 -25.67 -26.58
C GLY A 246 3.15 -24.31 -26.00
N THR A 247 3.12 -24.16 -24.67
CA THR A 247 2.98 -22.85 -24.01
C THR A 247 4.29 -22.45 -23.32
N ASP A 248 4.48 -21.15 -23.09
CA ASP A 248 5.71 -20.59 -22.50
C ASP A 248 5.54 -20.13 -21.03
N CYS A 249 4.34 -20.26 -20.46
CA CYS A 249 4.05 -19.79 -19.11
C CYS A 249 3.86 -20.95 -18.14
N ALA A 250 4.85 -21.17 -17.28
CA ALA A 250 4.76 -22.13 -16.18
C ALA A 250 4.13 -21.50 -14.93
N LEU A 251 3.17 -22.22 -14.35
CA LEU A 251 2.52 -21.87 -13.11
C LEU A 251 3.10 -22.72 -11.98
N MET A 252 3.49 -22.05 -10.90
CA MET A 252 3.94 -22.72 -9.68
C MET A 252 2.74 -23.26 -8.90
N CYS A 253 2.70 -24.56 -8.69
CA CYS A 253 1.57 -25.29 -8.11
C CYS A 253 1.98 -26.09 -6.86
N LEU A 254 1.26 -25.86 -5.76
CA LEU A 254 1.27 -26.72 -4.57
C LEU A 254 0.37 -27.95 -4.80
N PRO A 255 0.68 -29.11 -4.21
CA PRO A 255 -0.22 -30.25 -4.27
C PRO A 255 -1.47 -29.99 -3.44
N LYS A 256 -2.59 -30.56 -3.86
CA LYS A 256 -3.79 -30.69 -3.01
C LYS A 256 -3.78 -32.04 -2.30
N ASP A 257 -4.37 -32.08 -1.10
CA ASP A 257 -4.52 -33.31 -0.29
C ASP A 257 -5.50 -34.34 -0.89
N THR A 258 -5.95 -34.14 -2.13
CA THR A 258 -6.91 -35.02 -2.79
C THR A 258 -6.19 -36.27 -3.32
N THR A 259 -6.54 -37.44 -2.79
CA THR A 259 -5.87 -38.73 -3.07
C THR A 259 -6.50 -39.56 -4.20
N ASN A 260 -7.38 -38.97 -5.02
CA ASN A 260 -8.31 -39.73 -5.86
C ASN A 260 -7.96 -39.79 -7.36
N SER A 261 -6.68 -39.78 -7.75
CA SER A 261 -6.28 -40.01 -9.15
C SER A 261 -5.16 -41.04 -9.30
N GLU A 262 -5.18 -41.80 -10.39
CA GLU A 262 -4.07 -42.69 -10.80
C GLU A 262 -2.75 -41.94 -11.06
N THR A 263 -2.80 -40.62 -11.15
CA THR A 263 -1.66 -39.73 -11.38
C THR A 263 -1.25 -38.92 -10.13
N THR A 264 -1.70 -39.31 -8.95
CA THR A 264 -1.35 -38.61 -7.70
C THR A 264 0.05 -38.99 -7.24
N SER A 265 0.90 -38.00 -6.96
CA SER A 265 2.20 -38.18 -6.33
C SER A 265 2.03 -38.60 -4.87
N LYS A 266 3.06 -39.20 -4.26
CA LYS A 266 3.11 -39.42 -2.80
C LYS A 266 2.79 -38.14 -2.00
N TYR A 267 3.05 -36.97 -2.58
CA TYR A 267 2.90 -35.67 -1.94
C TYR A 267 1.60 -34.94 -2.27
N GLY A 268 0.70 -35.56 -3.05
CA GLY A 268 -0.63 -35.04 -3.39
C GLY A 268 -0.82 -34.73 -4.88
N ASP A 269 -1.92 -34.06 -5.20
CA ASP A 269 -2.35 -33.80 -6.58
C ASP A 269 -1.95 -32.41 -7.06
N PHE A 270 -0.92 -32.37 -7.92
CA PHE A 270 -0.44 -31.16 -8.57
C PHE A 270 -1.25 -30.78 -9.83
N ILE A 271 -1.91 -31.74 -10.48
CA ILE A 271 -2.63 -31.52 -11.74
C ILE A 271 -3.91 -30.74 -11.47
N SER A 272 -4.70 -31.14 -10.47
CA SER A 272 -5.91 -30.40 -10.11
C SER A 272 -5.59 -28.96 -9.67
N SER A 273 -4.46 -28.77 -8.96
CA SER A 273 -3.95 -27.45 -8.58
C SER A 273 -3.61 -26.59 -9.80
N PHE A 274 -2.91 -27.17 -10.78
CA PHE A 274 -2.58 -26.49 -12.03
C PHE A 274 -3.81 -26.12 -12.86
N VAL A 275 -4.74 -27.06 -13.05
CA VAL A 275 -5.93 -26.83 -13.88
C VAL A 275 -6.80 -25.71 -13.31
N GLU A 276 -7.03 -25.69 -12.00
CA GLU A 276 -7.78 -24.63 -11.34
C GLU A 276 -7.05 -23.28 -11.46
N ARG A 277 -5.75 -23.26 -11.16
CA ARG A 277 -4.95 -22.03 -11.24
C ARG A 277 -4.89 -21.46 -12.65
N TYR A 278 -4.69 -22.32 -13.64
CA TYR A 278 -4.66 -21.94 -15.06
C TYR A 278 -6.02 -21.39 -15.50
N SER A 279 -7.13 -22.04 -15.10
CA SER A 279 -8.47 -21.54 -15.37
C SER A 279 -8.74 -20.19 -14.70
N LYS A 280 -8.21 -19.95 -13.49
CA LYS A 280 -8.37 -18.68 -12.78
C LYS A 280 -7.55 -17.56 -13.42
N GLU A 281 -6.33 -17.84 -13.86
CA GLU A 281 -5.43 -16.83 -14.44
C GLU A 281 -5.73 -16.51 -15.91
N PHE A 282 -6.14 -17.49 -16.71
CA PHE A 282 -6.37 -17.33 -18.15
C PHE A 282 -7.85 -17.45 -18.59
N GLY A 283 -8.74 -17.93 -17.72
CA GLY A 283 -10.18 -18.05 -18.01
C GLY A 283 -10.60 -19.29 -18.81
N PHE A 284 -9.68 -20.19 -19.15
CA PHE A 284 -9.94 -21.43 -19.89
C PHE A 284 -8.91 -22.52 -19.53
N THR A 285 -9.09 -23.75 -20.02
CA THR A 285 -8.12 -24.85 -19.92
C THR A 285 -7.89 -25.46 -21.30
N ILE A 286 -6.75 -26.12 -21.51
CA ILE A 286 -6.41 -26.72 -22.81
C ILE A 286 -6.59 -28.24 -22.72
N GLN A 287 -7.70 -28.74 -23.24
CA GLN A 287 -7.99 -30.17 -23.24
C GLN A 287 -7.07 -30.94 -24.21
N GLY A 288 -6.72 -32.17 -23.82
CA GLY A 288 -5.94 -33.09 -24.66
C GLY A 288 -4.46 -32.72 -24.83
N ARG A 289 -3.96 -31.71 -24.12
CA ARG A 289 -2.53 -31.38 -24.10
C ARG A 289 -1.84 -31.94 -22.88
N ASP A 290 -0.60 -32.34 -23.11
CA ASP A 290 0.30 -32.76 -22.05
C ASP A 290 0.67 -31.61 -21.13
N ILE A 291 0.90 -31.95 -19.86
CA ILE A 291 1.37 -31.03 -18.84
C ILE A 291 2.85 -31.32 -18.59
N ILE A 292 3.69 -30.32 -18.79
CA ILE A 292 5.14 -30.40 -18.62
C ILE A 292 5.52 -29.76 -17.28
N VAL A 293 6.37 -30.46 -16.53
CA VAL A 293 7.10 -29.91 -15.39
C VAL A 293 8.38 -29.27 -15.90
N ASP A 294 8.47 -27.95 -15.85
CA ASP A 294 9.70 -27.24 -16.20
C ASP A 294 10.71 -27.30 -15.05
N ASP A 295 10.24 -27.12 -13.82
CA ASP A 295 11.08 -27.02 -12.62
C ASP A 295 10.40 -27.67 -11.41
N ILE A 296 11.22 -28.28 -10.54
CA ILE A 296 10.81 -28.82 -9.25
C ILE A 296 11.45 -27.98 -8.14
N ARG A 297 10.64 -27.54 -7.19
CA ARG A 297 11.09 -26.69 -6.09
C ARG A 297 10.63 -27.23 -4.75
N VAL A 298 11.53 -27.18 -3.77
CA VAL A 298 11.21 -27.46 -2.36
C VAL A 298 11.58 -26.24 -1.53
N ARG A 299 10.69 -25.88 -0.60
CA ARG A 299 10.91 -24.85 0.40
C ARG A 299 10.84 -25.47 1.78
N ALA A 300 11.89 -25.31 2.57
CA ALA A 300 11.86 -25.58 4.00
C ALA A 300 11.65 -24.27 4.77
N VAL A 301 10.64 -24.25 5.64
CA VAL A 301 10.26 -23.12 6.48
C VAL A 301 10.54 -23.48 7.94
N GLY A 302 11.51 -22.80 8.54
CA GLY A 302 11.88 -22.94 9.93
C GLY A 302 11.06 -22.00 10.81
N LEU A 303 10.11 -22.57 11.54
CA LEU A 303 9.27 -21.82 12.47
C LEU A 303 10.01 -21.61 13.79
N THR A 304 10.09 -20.35 14.19
CA THR A 304 10.56 -19.95 15.52
C THR A 304 9.36 -19.70 16.43
N ASP A 305 9.53 -19.98 17.72
CA ASP A 305 8.51 -19.66 18.72
C ASP A 305 8.43 -18.13 18.85
N LYS A 306 7.36 -17.55 18.30
CA LYS A 306 7.13 -16.10 18.27
C LYS A 306 6.03 -15.79 19.27
N ASP A 307 6.35 -14.95 20.24
CA ASP A 307 5.35 -14.39 21.14
C ASP A 307 4.38 -13.51 20.32
N SER A 308 3.09 -13.84 20.36
CA SER A 308 2.02 -13.14 19.64
C SER A 308 1.66 -11.77 20.24
N GLY A 309 2.42 -11.31 21.24
CA GLY A 309 2.23 -10.05 21.93
C GLY A 309 1.02 -10.09 22.86
N GLN A 310 1.07 -9.28 23.92
CA GLN A 310 -0.03 -9.14 24.86
C GLN A 310 -1.19 -8.33 24.26
N ASP A 311 -2.41 -8.78 24.55
CA ASP A 311 -3.62 -8.03 24.22
C ASP A 311 -3.71 -6.77 25.07
N LEU A 312 -4.25 -5.70 24.49
CA LEU A 312 -4.59 -4.49 25.23
C LEU A 312 -5.76 -4.76 26.18
N GLU A 313 -5.77 -4.03 27.29
CA GLU A 313 -6.94 -3.96 28.15
C GLU A 313 -8.17 -3.48 27.36
N ILE A 314 -9.32 -4.09 27.64
CA ILE A 314 -10.61 -3.68 27.09
C ILE A 314 -10.98 -2.34 27.70
N ALA A 315 -11.50 -1.41 26.88
CA ALA A 315 -11.95 -0.12 27.36
C ALA A 315 -13.18 -0.22 28.29
N ASP A 316 -13.15 0.55 29.38
CA ASP A 316 -14.26 0.64 30.34
C ASP A 316 -15.41 1.57 29.86
N SER A 317 -15.48 1.88 28.56
CA SER A 317 -16.43 2.76 27.82
C SER A 317 -16.03 4.23 27.60
N LYS A 318 -15.18 4.86 28.42
CA LYS A 318 -14.84 6.29 28.25
C LYS A 318 -13.55 6.47 27.45
N ILE A 319 -13.67 7.11 26.28
CA ILE A 319 -12.52 7.57 25.48
C ILE A 319 -11.73 8.61 26.30
N PRO A 320 -10.38 8.54 26.35
CA PRO A 320 -9.57 9.55 27.03
C PRO A 320 -9.80 10.94 26.45
N ASP A 321 -9.59 11.97 27.26
CA ASP A 321 -9.66 13.36 26.80
C ASP A 321 -8.61 13.59 25.70
N CYS A 322 -8.97 14.36 24.66
CA CYS A 322 -8.03 14.70 23.60
C CYS A 322 -6.86 15.50 24.18
N LYS A 323 -5.65 15.27 23.68
CA LYS A 323 -4.46 15.97 24.15
C LYS A 323 -4.48 17.45 23.83
N ILE A 324 -4.77 17.73 22.58
CA ILE A 324 -4.93 19.08 22.06
C ILE A 324 -6.04 19.07 21.02
N LYS A 325 -6.45 20.26 20.63
CA LYS A 325 -7.22 20.48 19.42
C LYS A 325 -6.41 21.35 18.47
N CYS A 326 -6.55 21.12 17.18
CA CYS A 326 -5.84 21.86 16.15
C CYS A 326 -6.73 22.06 14.92
N ASP A 327 -6.49 23.14 14.18
CA ASP A 327 -7.20 23.38 12.93
C ASP A 327 -6.63 22.51 11.82
N VAL A 328 -7.50 21.69 11.22
CA VAL A 328 -7.14 20.77 10.14
C VAL A 328 -8.04 21.04 8.94
N TYR A 329 -7.44 21.11 7.76
CA TYR A 329 -8.18 21.34 6.52
C TYR A 329 -8.52 20.00 5.82
N PHE A 330 -9.81 19.77 5.64
CA PHE A 330 -10.37 18.63 4.93
C PHE A 330 -11.07 19.08 3.64
N ASP A 331 -10.94 18.30 2.58
CA ASP A 331 -11.53 18.62 1.26
C ASP A 331 -13.06 18.78 1.32
N ALA A 332 -13.73 17.99 2.17
CA ALA A 332 -15.20 17.96 2.24
C ALA A 332 -15.83 19.09 3.05
N VAL A 333 -15.13 19.60 4.07
CA VAL A 333 -15.69 20.50 5.10
C VAL A 333 -14.84 21.75 5.35
N GLY A 334 -13.69 21.89 4.68
CA GLY A 334 -12.76 22.99 4.88
C GLY A 334 -11.98 22.88 6.19
N LEU A 335 -11.65 24.02 6.78
CA LEU A 335 -10.90 24.11 8.03
C LEU A 335 -11.81 23.80 9.23
N VAL A 336 -11.44 22.81 10.04
CA VAL A 336 -12.20 22.36 11.21
C VAL A 336 -11.26 22.10 12.39
N GLU A 337 -11.65 22.59 13.57
CA GLU A 337 -10.98 22.25 14.84
C GLU A 337 -11.16 20.75 15.11
N SER A 338 -10.06 20.00 15.09
CA SER A 338 -10.05 18.54 15.21
C SER A 338 -9.32 18.10 16.48
N PRO A 339 -9.89 17.17 17.27
CA PRO A 339 -9.23 16.60 18.44
C PRO A 339 -8.06 15.70 18.04
N VAL A 340 -7.01 15.74 18.85
CA VAL A 340 -5.80 14.91 18.69
C VAL A 340 -5.71 13.91 19.84
N TYR A 341 -5.65 12.62 19.51
CA TYR A 341 -5.52 11.52 20.46
C TYR A 341 -4.14 10.86 20.32
N LEU A 342 -3.58 10.36 21.42
CA LEU A 342 -2.36 9.55 21.38
C LEU A 342 -2.73 8.08 21.31
N LEU A 343 -2.19 7.36 20.32
CA LEU A 343 -2.44 5.93 20.18
C LEU A 343 -2.05 5.14 21.44
N SER A 344 -0.99 5.55 22.13
CA SER A 344 -0.51 4.92 23.37
C SER A 344 -1.49 5.01 24.56
N GLU A 345 -2.48 5.90 24.49
CA GLU A 345 -3.47 6.10 25.55
C GLU A 345 -4.83 5.48 25.22
N LEU A 346 -4.98 4.96 24.01
CA LEU A 346 -6.20 4.29 23.59
C LEU A 346 -6.15 2.81 23.99
N LYS A 347 -7.31 2.30 24.41
CA LYS A 347 -7.54 0.90 24.80
C LYS A 347 -8.33 0.17 23.69
N SER A 348 -8.40 -1.15 23.79
CA SER A 348 -9.23 -1.94 22.86
C SER A 348 -10.69 -1.47 22.91
N ASP A 349 -11.36 -1.48 21.77
CA ASP A 349 -12.78 -1.13 21.57
C ASP A 349 -13.09 0.37 21.70
N HIS A 350 -12.09 1.24 21.90
CA HIS A 350 -12.29 2.68 21.68
C HIS A 350 -12.65 2.96 20.22
N SER A 351 -13.68 3.78 20.03
CA SER A 351 -14.16 4.23 18.72
C SER A 351 -14.06 5.76 18.62
N ILE A 352 -13.27 6.25 17.66
CA ILE A 352 -13.03 7.68 17.44
C ILE A 352 -13.74 8.09 16.15
N GLN A 353 -14.68 9.02 16.28
CA GLN A 353 -15.38 9.62 15.15
C GLN A 353 -14.53 10.72 14.52
N GLY A 354 -14.42 10.72 13.19
CA GLY A 354 -13.81 11.82 12.45
C GLY A 354 -14.70 13.07 12.40
N PRO A 355 -14.13 14.27 12.17
CA PRO A 355 -12.71 14.54 11.91
C PRO A 355 -11.86 14.45 13.18
N ALA A 356 -10.76 13.70 13.13
CA ALA A 356 -9.83 13.54 14.24
C ALA A 356 -8.42 13.17 13.76
N ILE A 357 -7.42 13.38 14.60
CA ILE A 357 -6.06 12.89 14.38
C ILE A 357 -5.71 11.90 15.48
N ILE A 358 -5.22 10.73 15.08
CA ILE A 358 -4.59 9.76 15.99
C ILE A 358 -3.08 9.83 15.75
N MET A 359 -2.35 10.24 16.78
CA MET A 359 -0.91 10.39 16.75
C MET A 359 -0.26 9.14 17.33
N ASP A 360 0.57 8.50 16.51
CA ASP A 360 1.56 7.53 16.94
C ASP A 360 2.94 8.21 17.00
N SER A 361 3.83 7.62 17.78
CA SER A 361 5.23 8.01 17.89
C SER A 361 5.98 8.10 16.56
N LEU A 362 5.55 7.34 15.54
CA LEU A 362 6.23 7.21 14.26
C LEU A 362 5.34 7.56 13.05
N SER A 363 4.06 7.86 13.27
CA SER A 363 3.11 8.12 12.20
C SER A 363 1.94 8.99 12.64
N THR A 364 1.33 9.69 11.68
CA THR A 364 0.12 10.46 11.90
C THR A 364 -1.02 9.82 11.11
N ILE A 365 -2.07 9.40 11.80
CA ILE A 365 -3.26 8.80 11.20
C ILE A 365 -4.38 9.85 11.18
N LEU A 366 -4.83 10.21 9.98
CA LEU A 366 -5.90 11.16 9.79
C LEU A 366 -7.24 10.42 9.63
N ILE A 367 -8.19 10.71 10.53
CA ILE A 367 -9.56 10.20 10.43
C ILE A 367 -10.43 11.28 9.79
N GLU A 368 -10.83 11.05 8.54
CA GLU A 368 -11.63 12.01 7.78
C GLU A 368 -13.06 12.15 8.31
N PRO A 369 -13.77 13.25 7.99
CA PRO A 369 -15.19 13.36 8.28
C PRO A 369 -15.98 12.16 7.75
N ALA A 370 -16.97 11.68 8.52
CA ALA A 370 -17.74 10.47 8.22
C ALA A 370 -16.91 9.17 8.14
N ALA A 371 -15.77 9.14 8.83
CA ALA A 371 -15.01 7.93 9.12
C ALA A 371 -14.99 7.63 10.61
N ILE A 372 -14.90 6.35 10.96
CA ILE A 372 -14.87 5.85 12.33
C ILE A 372 -13.62 4.99 12.49
N ALA A 373 -12.76 5.32 13.45
CA ALA A 373 -11.59 4.53 13.79
C ALA A 373 -11.85 3.70 15.04
N GLU A 374 -11.66 2.38 14.96
CA GLU A 374 -11.79 1.44 16.07
C GLU A 374 -10.42 0.86 16.42
N ILE A 375 -10.09 0.82 17.71
CA ILE A 375 -8.86 0.21 18.21
C ILE A 375 -9.10 -1.27 18.48
N THR A 376 -8.31 -2.13 17.85
CA THR A 376 -8.43 -3.59 18.02
C THR A 376 -7.79 -4.06 19.32
N LYS A 377 -8.05 -5.31 19.70
CA LYS A 377 -7.42 -5.97 20.86
C LYS A 377 -5.90 -5.99 20.82
N LYS A 378 -5.30 -6.01 19.63
CA LYS A 378 -3.85 -6.00 19.44
C LYS A 378 -3.27 -4.57 19.34
N GLY A 379 -4.11 -3.54 19.38
CA GLY A 379 -3.73 -2.14 19.26
C GLY A 379 -3.55 -1.65 17.83
N ASP A 380 -4.05 -2.40 16.84
CA ASP A 380 -4.19 -1.91 15.47
C ASP A 380 -5.38 -0.98 15.36
N ILE A 381 -5.45 -0.20 14.27
CA ILE A 381 -6.56 0.71 14.00
C ILE A 381 -7.32 0.20 12.78
N LEU A 382 -8.61 -0.06 12.95
CA LEU A 382 -9.53 -0.33 11.86
C LEU A 382 -10.36 0.92 11.59
N VAL A 383 -10.14 1.57 10.45
CA VAL A 383 -10.94 2.72 10.05
C VAL A 383 -12.02 2.26 9.07
N ARG A 384 -13.28 2.48 9.44
CA ARG A 384 -14.44 2.29 8.55
C ARG A 384 -14.79 3.63 7.94
N LEU A 385 -14.91 3.64 6.63
CA LEU A 385 -15.43 4.78 5.88
C LEU A 385 -16.92 4.53 5.70
N GLU A 386 -17.77 5.43 6.22
CA GLU A 386 -19.17 5.39 5.83
C GLU A 386 -19.21 5.64 4.33
N SER A 387 -20.00 4.84 3.60
CA SER A 387 -20.08 4.99 2.15
C SER A 387 -20.61 6.39 1.86
N SER A 388 -19.70 7.31 1.54
CA SER A 388 -20.06 8.44 0.72
C SER A 388 -20.43 7.82 -0.62
N LEU A 389 -21.74 7.58 -0.81
CA LEU A 389 -22.34 7.66 -2.14
C LEU A 389 -21.73 8.91 -2.76
N GLY A 390 -20.75 8.66 -3.64
CA GLY A 390 -19.72 9.63 -3.94
C GLY A 390 -20.34 10.98 -4.18
N ARG A 391 -19.85 12.02 -3.49
CA ARG A 391 -20.11 13.39 -3.90
C ARG A 391 -19.42 13.51 -5.26
N ARG A 392 -20.10 13.07 -6.32
CA ARG A 392 -19.77 13.40 -7.70
C ARG A 392 -19.79 14.91 -7.70
N VAL A 393 -18.63 15.52 -7.63
CA VAL A 393 -18.45 16.91 -8.04
C VAL A 393 -19.19 16.99 -9.37
N LYS A 394 -20.22 17.84 -9.46
CA LYS A 394 -20.91 18.05 -10.73
C LYS A 394 -19.83 18.43 -11.74
N ILE A 395 -19.56 17.56 -12.70
CA ILE A 395 -18.63 17.85 -13.80
C ILE A 395 -19.34 18.91 -14.63
N GLY A 396 -19.02 20.18 -14.36
CA GLY A 396 -19.45 21.31 -15.16
C GLY A 396 -18.54 21.50 -16.38
N THR A 397 -18.90 22.43 -17.26
CA THR A 397 -18.06 22.89 -18.38
C THR A 397 -17.02 23.94 -17.95
N GLU A 398 -16.93 24.26 -16.66
CA GLU A 398 -15.97 25.22 -16.10
C GLU A 398 -14.58 24.58 -15.93
N LEU A 399 -13.53 25.32 -16.25
CA LEU A 399 -12.15 24.84 -16.29
C LEU A 399 -11.55 24.78 -14.87
N ASP A 400 -11.82 23.70 -14.12
CA ASP A 400 -11.15 23.43 -12.84
C ASP A 400 -9.75 22.84 -13.08
N THR A 401 -8.71 23.58 -12.73
CA THR A 401 -7.30 23.22 -12.93
C THR A 401 -6.86 21.98 -12.13
N ILE A 402 -7.41 21.78 -10.93
CA ILE A 402 -7.15 20.57 -10.13
C ILE A 402 -7.82 19.38 -10.81
N GLN A 403 -9.05 19.54 -11.28
CA GLN A 403 -9.74 18.49 -12.04
C GLN A 403 -9.01 18.20 -13.34
N LEU A 404 -8.51 19.19 -14.06
CA LEU A 404 -7.72 19.00 -15.28
C LEU A 404 -6.46 18.16 -15.00
N SER A 405 -5.74 18.44 -13.91
CA SER A 405 -4.62 17.60 -13.46
C SER A 405 -5.05 16.17 -13.15
N ILE A 406 -6.13 15.99 -12.38
CA ILE A 406 -6.70 14.67 -12.05
C ILE A 406 -7.11 13.93 -13.34
N PHE A 407 -7.76 14.61 -14.27
CA PHE A 407 -8.19 14.07 -15.56
C PHE A 407 -7.00 13.68 -16.44
N SER A 408 -5.96 14.52 -16.53
CA SER A 408 -4.71 14.20 -17.23
C SER A 408 -4.11 12.90 -16.69
N HIS A 409 -4.04 12.77 -15.36
CA HIS A 409 -3.59 11.53 -14.72
C HIS A 409 -4.51 10.33 -15.02
N ARG A 410 -5.83 10.51 -15.08
CA ARG A 410 -6.77 9.42 -15.44
C ARG A 410 -6.69 9.04 -16.93
N PHE A 411 -6.46 9.98 -17.84
CA PHE A 411 -6.58 9.77 -19.29
C PHE A 411 -5.27 9.45 -20.03
N MET A 412 -4.08 9.70 -19.47
CA MET A 412 -2.81 9.38 -20.15
C MET A 412 -2.62 7.89 -20.51
N ARG A 413 -3.50 6.98 -20.05
CA ARG A 413 -3.51 5.57 -20.48
C ARG A 413 -4.24 5.36 -21.82
N PHE A 414 -5.25 6.16 -22.15
CA PHE A 414 -6.02 5.98 -23.40
C PHE A 414 -5.26 6.44 -24.64
N VAL A 415 -4.47 7.51 -24.53
CA VAL A 415 -3.75 8.06 -25.69
C VAL A 415 -2.56 7.18 -26.11
N PHE A 416 -1.90 6.50 -25.16
CA PHE A 416 -0.79 5.60 -25.49
C PHE A 416 -1.24 4.25 -26.09
N THR A 417 -2.46 3.78 -25.79
CA THR A 417 -2.99 2.55 -26.39
C THR A 417 -3.52 2.77 -27.81
N ILE A 418 -3.96 3.98 -28.16
CA ILE A 418 -4.48 4.30 -29.49
C ILE A 418 -3.34 4.56 -30.50
N PHE A 419 -2.21 5.12 -30.08
CA PHE A 419 -1.08 5.41 -30.99
C PHE A 419 -0.18 4.21 -31.33
N PHE A 420 -0.36 3.05 -30.69
CA PHE A 420 0.34 1.81 -31.07
C PHE A 420 -0.51 0.89 -31.97
N TYR A 421 -1.73 1.31 -32.33
CA TYR A 421 -2.64 0.61 -33.24
C TYR A 421 -3.15 1.53 -34.37
N SER A 422 -2.34 2.50 -34.79
CA SER A 422 -2.58 3.29 -36.02
C SER A 422 -1.45 3.08 -37.01
#